data_AF-A0A1V9XJ39-F1
#
_entry.id   AF-A0A1V9XJ39-F1
#
_cell.length_a   1.000
_cell.length_b   1.000
_cell.length_c   1.000
_cell.angle_alpha   90.00
_cell.angle_beta   90.00
_cell.angle_gamma   90.00
#
_symmetry.space_group_name_H-M   'P 1'
#
loop_
_entity.id
_entity.type
_entity.pdbx_description
1 polymer ?
#
loop_
_entity_poly.entity_id
_entity_poly.type
_entity_poly.pdbx_seq_one_letter_code
_entity_poly.pdbx_strand_id
1 'polypeptide(L)'
;MGAPDASGDNHVNQPGSIENISHGAGTSLYGNFHNYYEFNPPTRRLSLLGPNWPSLLGDRCTLTALDVGCNSGNLTIELHRQLSKLGRPLRTLGIDLDPVLIKRATHRTRALGTLYGEVEFRTADFMHDAERQLHVDTFTADGRFDISFCFAVTMWVHLNHGDEGLRRFLRCVTSRCDYLLVEPQTWKCYRNASRRMRRQKKGLFQNIDDLQWKSNVLGKIDEFILNDCDMTVVQYFGVTEWGRPLTLYRAAKSV
;
A
#
# COMPACT_ATOMS: atom_id res chain seq x y z
N MET A 1 -6.04 -37.47 -51.30
CA MET A 1 -6.66 -36.12 -51.25
C MET A 1 -7.45 -36.06 -49.95
N GLY A 2 -6.83 -35.53 -48.89
CA GLY A 2 -7.47 -35.37 -47.58
C GLY A 2 -7.94 -33.93 -47.43
N ALA A 3 -9.16 -33.74 -46.95
CA ALA A 3 -9.75 -32.44 -46.63
C ALA A 3 -8.97 -31.73 -45.50
N PRO A 4 -8.97 -30.38 -45.45
CA PRO A 4 -8.45 -29.66 -44.30
C PRO A 4 -9.52 -29.56 -43.21
N ASP A 5 -9.21 -30.06 -42.03
CA ASP A 5 -10.02 -29.90 -40.83
C ASP A 5 -9.75 -28.53 -40.20
N ALA A 6 -10.82 -27.87 -39.80
CA ALA A 6 -10.81 -26.55 -39.19
C ALA A 6 -10.81 -26.69 -37.68
N SER A 7 -9.75 -26.21 -37.03
CA SER A 7 -9.81 -25.83 -35.62
C SER A 7 -8.84 -24.68 -35.36
N GLY A 8 -9.37 -23.47 -35.52
CA GLY A 8 -8.76 -22.28 -34.95
C GLY A 8 -8.92 -22.33 -33.43
N ASP A 9 -7.81 -22.55 -32.72
CA ASP A 9 -7.80 -22.49 -31.26
C ASP A 9 -7.56 -21.03 -30.85
N ASN A 10 -8.63 -20.40 -30.36
CA ASN A 10 -8.63 -19.06 -29.80
C ASN A 10 -7.93 -19.09 -28.42
N HIS A 11 -6.64 -18.75 -28.36
CA HIS A 11 -5.98 -18.50 -27.09
C HIS A 11 -6.41 -17.16 -26.49
N VAL A 12 -7.41 -17.24 -25.61
CA VAL A 12 -7.74 -16.23 -24.60
C VAL A 12 -6.78 -16.41 -23.40
N ASN A 13 -6.11 -15.30 -23.06
CA ASN A 13 -5.35 -14.94 -21.84
C ASN A 13 -5.19 -15.94 -20.67
N GLN A 14 -3.96 -15.99 -20.15
CA GLN A 14 -3.73 -16.08 -18.70
C GLN A 14 -2.94 -14.85 -18.20
N PRO A 15 -3.30 -14.26 -17.04
CA PRO A 15 -2.56 -13.17 -16.44
C PRO A 15 -1.21 -13.68 -15.92
N GLY A 16 -0.14 -12.98 -16.30
CA GLY A 16 1.25 -13.40 -16.09
C GLY A 16 1.60 -13.68 -14.64
N SER A 17 2.34 -14.78 -14.44
CA SER A 17 2.96 -15.16 -13.19
C SER A 17 3.83 -14.04 -12.61
N ILE A 18 3.92 -14.03 -11.28
CA ILE A 18 4.68 -13.12 -10.39
C ILE A 18 6.19 -13.02 -10.75
N GLU A 19 6.69 -13.82 -11.70
CA GLU A 19 8.12 -13.97 -12.02
C GLU A 19 8.75 -12.81 -12.81
N ASN A 20 7.99 -11.84 -13.31
CA ASN A 20 8.53 -10.69 -14.05
C ASN A 20 8.57 -9.38 -13.26
N ILE A 21 8.85 -9.43 -11.95
CA ILE A 21 9.07 -8.23 -11.16
C ILE A 21 10.40 -7.59 -11.60
N SER A 22 10.34 -6.35 -12.13
CA SER A 22 11.49 -5.61 -12.64
C SER A 22 12.33 -5.05 -11.48
N HIS A 23 13.42 -5.72 -11.13
CA HIS A 23 14.39 -5.30 -10.10
C HIS A 23 15.46 -4.37 -10.70
N GLY A 24 15.06 -3.16 -11.13
CA GLY A 24 15.94 -2.25 -11.87
C GLY A 24 16.02 -0.85 -11.27
N ALA A 25 17.23 -0.31 -11.15
CA ALA A 25 17.49 1.06 -10.75
C ALA A 25 16.86 2.05 -11.75
N GLY A 26 15.69 2.59 -11.39
CA GLY A 26 15.10 3.76 -12.04
C GLY A 26 13.68 3.59 -12.59
N THR A 27 13.24 2.35 -12.87
CA THR A 27 11.91 2.07 -13.43
C THR A 27 11.36 0.76 -12.89
N SER A 28 10.17 0.83 -12.31
CA SER A 28 9.43 -0.30 -11.75
C SER A 28 7.96 -0.17 -12.13
N LEU A 29 7.34 -1.31 -12.40
CA LEU A 29 5.91 -1.42 -12.69
C LEU A 29 5.08 -1.22 -11.41
N TYR A 30 5.45 -1.87 -10.32
CA TYR A 30 4.67 -1.84 -9.08
C TYR A 30 5.24 -0.91 -8.01
N GLY A 31 6.30 -0.17 -8.33
CA GLY A 31 6.97 0.73 -7.40
C GLY A 31 7.90 0.06 -6.40
N ASN A 32 8.21 -1.22 -6.57
CA ASN A 32 9.08 -2.05 -5.73
C ASN A 32 10.57 -1.67 -5.82
N PHE A 33 10.91 -0.40 -5.59
CA PHE A 33 12.29 0.08 -5.64
C PHE A 33 13.10 -0.40 -4.43
N HIS A 34 14.22 -1.07 -4.69
CA HIS A 34 15.14 -1.60 -3.67
C HIS A 34 15.80 -0.54 -2.79
N ASN A 35 15.96 0.67 -3.30
CA ASN A 35 16.60 1.80 -2.65
C ASN A 35 15.58 2.89 -2.26
N TYR A 36 14.29 2.55 -2.15
CA TYR A 36 13.23 3.53 -1.88
C TYR A 36 13.53 4.43 -0.69
N TYR A 37 13.99 3.84 0.42
CA TYR A 37 14.28 4.55 1.67
C TYR A 37 15.63 5.28 1.71
N GLU A 38 16.52 5.09 0.73
CA GLU A 38 17.70 5.94 0.55
C GLU A 38 17.31 7.34 0.08
N PHE A 39 16.29 7.43 -0.78
CA PHE A 39 15.78 8.69 -1.33
C PHE A 39 14.56 9.24 -0.58
N ASN A 40 13.82 8.39 0.13
CA ASN A 40 12.63 8.78 0.88
C ASN A 40 12.72 8.28 2.32
N PRO A 41 13.66 8.81 3.14
CA PRO A 41 13.89 8.33 4.49
C PRO A 41 12.60 8.32 5.35
N PRO A 42 12.37 7.30 6.19
CA PRO A 42 11.19 7.25 7.07
C PRO A 42 11.04 8.52 7.93
N THR A 43 12.15 9.07 8.41
CA THR A 43 12.21 10.24 9.29
C THR A 43 11.46 11.46 8.74
N ARG A 44 11.46 11.67 7.42
CA ARG A 44 10.77 12.80 6.76
C ARG A 44 9.25 12.71 6.85
N ARG A 45 8.70 11.50 6.93
CA ARG A 45 7.26 11.26 7.17
C ARG A 45 6.94 11.36 8.65
N LEU A 46 7.75 10.68 9.46
CA LEU A 46 7.56 10.60 10.90
C LEU A 46 7.69 11.96 11.60
N SER A 47 8.50 12.89 11.05
CA SER A 47 8.60 14.26 11.57
C SER A 47 7.29 15.04 11.48
N LEU A 48 6.45 14.76 10.48
CA LEU A 48 5.14 15.40 10.33
C LEU A 48 4.11 14.82 11.31
N LEU A 49 4.18 13.51 11.55
CA LEU A 49 3.29 12.87 12.53
C LEU A 49 3.56 13.40 13.95
N GLY A 50 4.83 13.66 14.28
CA GLY A 50 5.25 14.03 15.63
C GLY A 50 5.26 12.83 16.58
N PRO A 51 5.82 12.95 17.80
CA PRO A 51 6.01 11.81 18.70
C PRO A 51 4.71 11.27 19.30
N ASN A 52 3.64 12.08 19.34
CA ASN A 52 2.42 11.79 20.08
C ASN A 52 1.24 11.37 19.19
N TRP A 53 1.39 11.29 17.86
CA TRP A 53 0.29 10.86 16.98
C TRP A 53 -0.37 9.52 17.39
N PRO A 54 0.32 8.53 18.01
CA PRO A 54 -0.34 7.31 18.43
C PRO A 54 -1.46 7.55 19.46
N SER A 55 -1.41 8.65 20.22
CA SER A 55 -2.46 9.00 21.20
C SER A 55 -3.79 9.39 20.55
N LEU A 56 -3.82 9.56 19.22
CA LEU A 56 -5.05 9.82 18.46
C LEU A 56 -5.87 8.53 18.25
N LEU A 57 -5.26 7.36 18.49
CA LEU A 57 -5.93 6.07 18.36
C LEU A 57 -6.81 5.81 19.59
N GLY A 58 -7.86 5.00 19.41
CA GLY A 58 -8.83 4.71 20.48
C GLY A 58 -8.22 3.86 21.61
N ASP A 59 -8.96 3.67 22.70
CA ASP A 59 -8.44 3.05 23.94
C ASP A 59 -8.47 1.51 24.00
N ARG A 60 -8.40 0.84 22.84
CA ARG A 60 -8.37 -0.63 22.80
C ARG A 60 -7.14 -1.16 23.54
N CYS A 61 -7.33 -2.23 24.31
CA CYS A 61 -6.30 -2.86 25.15
C CYS A 61 -5.16 -3.47 24.33
N THR A 62 -5.45 -3.94 23.12
CA THR A 62 -4.50 -4.48 22.15
C THR A 62 -4.51 -3.64 20.89
N LEU A 63 -3.41 -3.64 20.15
CA LEU A 63 -3.28 -2.97 18.87
C LEU A 63 -2.84 -3.94 17.77
N THR A 64 -3.40 -3.76 16.59
CA THR A 64 -3.10 -4.49 15.38
C THR A 64 -2.90 -3.48 14.25
N ALA A 65 -1.81 -3.61 13.52
CA ALA A 65 -1.46 -2.69 12.45
C ALA A 65 -1.22 -3.44 11.13
N LEU A 66 -1.67 -2.84 10.03
CA LEU A 66 -1.42 -3.31 8.66
C LEU A 66 -0.66 -2.24 7.88
N ASP A 67 0.43 -2.59 7.20
CA ASP A 67 1.15 -1.70 6.28
C ASP A 67 1.15 -2.28 4.86
N VAL A 68 0.40 -1.64 3.96
CA VAL A 68 0.22 -2.12 2.58
C VAL A 68 1.21 -1.44 1.64
N GLY A 69 2.06 -2.23 0.99
CA GLY A 69 3.19 -1.75 0.20
C GLY A 69 4.40 -1.42 1.08
N CYS A 70 4.71 -2.28 2.05
CA CYS A 70 5.70 -2.01 3.10
C CYS A 70 7.15 -1.89 2.57
N ASN A 71 7.41 -2.29 1.32
CA ASN A 71 8.72 -2.34 0.69
C ASN A 71 9.69 -3.16 1.58
N SER A 72 10.91 -2.68 1.85
CA SER A 72 11.89 -3.33 2.72
C SER A 72 11.64 -3.14 4.23
N GLY A 73 10.43 -2.71 4.62
CA GLY A 73 9.96 -2.64 6.01
C GLY A 73 10.52 -1.49 6.86
N ASN A 74 11.33 -0.59 6.29
CA ASN A 74 11.99 0.45 7.06
C ASN A 74 11.00 1.39 7.77
N LEU A 75 9.94 1.82 7.09
CA LEU A 75 8.91 2.67 7.70
C LEU A 75 8.03 1.87 8.66
N THR A 76 7.66 0.63 8.30
CA THR A 76 6.85 -0.29 9.11
C THR A 76 7.43 -0.48 10.50
N ILE A 77 8.74 -0.73 10.59
CA ILE A 77 9.45 -0.93 11.87
C ILE A 77 9.38 0.34 12.73
N GLU A 78 9.54 1.52 12.14
CA GLU A 78 9.49 2.77 12.89
C GLU A 78 8.08 3.16 13.33
N LEU A 79 7.07 2.88 12.50
CA LEU A 79 5.66 3.02 12.88
C LEU A 79 5.31 2.08 14.03
N HIS A 80 5.73 0.81 13.94
CA HIS A 80 5.58 -0.15 15.04
C HIS A 80 6.21 0.40 16.32
N ARG A 81 7.47 0.84 16.27
CA ARG A 81 8.17 1.40 17.43
C ARG A 81 7.44 2.61 18.05
N GLN A 82 6.83 3.47 17.22
CA GLN A 82 6.05 4.61 17.74
C GLN A 82 4.73 4.15 18.38
N LEU A 83 4.02 3.21 17.77
CA LEU A 83 2.80 2.62 18.33
C LEU A 83 3.08 1.87 19.65
N SER A 84 4.19 1.13 19.76
CA SER A 84 4.55 0.39 20.98
C SER A 84 4.68 1.30 22.22
N LYS A 85 4.93 2.59 22.04
CA LYS A 85 4.99 3.57 23.15
C LYS A 85 3.66 3.76 23.87
N LEU A 86 2.54 3.33 23.27
CA LEU A 86 1.24 3.30 23.94
C LEU A 86 1.19 2.26 25.07
N GLY A 87 2.20 1.39 25.20
CA GLY A 87 2.28 0.39 26.28
C GLY A 87 1.26 -0.73 26.16
N ARG A 88 0.70 -0.94 24.96
CA ARG A 88 -0.32 -1.95 24.65
C ARG A 88 0.32 -3.09 23.86
N PRO A 89 -0.10 -4.35 24.04
CA PRO A 89 0.29 -5.43 23.14
C PRO A 89 0.00 -5.03 21.68
N LEU A 90 1.00 -5.14 20.81
CA LEU A 90 0.94 -4.67 19.43
C LEU A 90 1.43 -5.76 18.49
N ARG A 91 0.62 -6.12 17.50
CA ARG A 91 1.03 -6.93 16.35
C ARG A 91 1.00 -6.10 15.07
N THR A 92 1.95 -6.31 14.17
CA THR A 92 2.03 -5.55 12.92
C THR A 92 2.29 -6.47 11.74
N LEU A 93 1.48 -6.32 10.69
CA LEU A 93 1.63 -7.02 9.43
C LEU A 93 2.09 -6.05 8.34
N GLY A 94 3.25 -6.29 7.73
CA GLY A 94 3.67 -5.65 6.49
C GLY A 94 3.41 -6.54 5.29
N ILE A 95 2.77 -6.01 4.25
CA ILE A 95 2.56 -6.70 2.97
C ILE A 95 3.24 -5.94 1.84
N ASP A 96 3.92 -6.68 0.96
CA ASP A 96 4.44 -6.18 -0.31
C ASP A 96 4.33 -7.27 -1.38
N LEU A 97 4.24 -6.86 -2.63
CA LEU A 97 4.17 -7.76 -3.77
C LEU A 97 5.52 -8.45 -4.04
N ASP A 98 6.63 -7.82 -3.65
CA ASP A 98 7.97 -8.28 -4.00
C ASP A 98 8.58 -9.20 -2.91
N PRO A 99 8.77 -10.50 -3.19
CA PRO A 99 9.33 -11.43 -2.21
C PRO A 99 10.77 -11.12 -1.81
N VAL A 100 11.55 -10.46 -2.66
CA VAL A 100 12.93 -10.04 -2.35
C VAL A 100 12.91 -8.93 -1.32
N LEU A 101 12.00 -7.96 -1.46
CA LEU A 101 11.80 -6.89 -0.48
C LEU A 101 11.30 -7.44 0.86
N ILE A 102 10.36 -8.37 0.84
CA ILE A 102 9.84 -9.03 2.06
C ILE A 102 10.94 -9.83 2.77
N LYS A 103 11.78 -10.56 2.03
CA LYS A 103 12.93 -11.26 2.61
C LYS A 103 13.90 -10.28 3.29
N ARG A 104 14.14 -9.11 2.69
CA ARG A 104 14.95 -8.03 3.29
C ARG A 104 14.31 -7.44 4.54
N ALA A 105 13.01 -7.16 4.50
CA ALA A 105 12.25 -6.65 5.64
C ALA A 105 12.31 -7.63 6.83
N THR A 106 12.12 -8.92 6.55
CA THR A 106 12.20 -9.99 7.54
C THR A 106 13.59 -10.10 8.16
N HIS A 107 14.64 -10.12 7.33
CA HIS A 107 16.03 -10.20 7.80
C HIS A 107 16.39 -8.99 8.68
N ARG A 108 16.04 -7.78 8.24
CA ARG A 108 16.25 -6.53 9.00
C ARG A 108 15.58 -6.62 10.37
N THR A 109 14.33 -7.02 10.41
CA THR A 109 13.54 -7.07 11.63
C THR A 109 14.09 -8.08 12.62
N ARG A 110 14.47 -9.28 12.15
CA ARG A 110 15.13 -10.28 12.99
C ARG A 110 16.46 -9.79 13.57
N ALA A 111 17.24 -9.04 12.79
CA ALA A 111 18.51 -8.48 13.24
C ALA A 111 18.35 -7.40 14.35
N LEU A 112 17.17 -6.80 14.48
CA LEU A 112 16.87 -5.83 15.55
C LEU A 112 16.47 -6.49 16.88
N GLY A 113 16.38 -7.82 16.92
CA GLY A 113 16.12 -8.59 18.14
C GLY A 113 14.63 -8.79 18.47
N THR A 114 14.38 -9.37 19.64
CA THR A 114 13.05 -9.83 20.07
C THR A 114 12.02 -8.70 20.28
N LEU A 115 12.48 -7.46 20.43
CA LEU A 115 11.59 -6.29 20.56
C LEU A 115 10.64 -6.11 19.36
N TYR A 116 11.00 -6.66 18.21
CA TYR A 116 10.19 -6.62 16.98
C TYR A 116 9.66 -8.00 16.59
N GLY A 117 9.57 -8.93 17.54
CA GLY A 117 9.04 -10.29 17.31
C GLY A 117 7.58 -10.30 16.86
N GLU A 118 6.82 -9.25 17.16
CA GLU A 118 5.41 -9.08 16.79
C GLU A 118 5.20 -8.41 15.42
N VAL A 119 6.28 -8.18 14.67
CA VAL A 119 6.22 -7.65 13.30
C VAL A 119 6.42 -8.79 12.31
N GLU A 120 5.38 -9.09 11.54
CA GLU A 120 5.40 -10.09 10.47
C GLU A 120 5.40 -9.41 9.10
N PHE A 121 6.14 -9.98 8.14
CA PHE A 121 6.13 -9.54 6.75
C PHE A 121 5.69 -10.69 5.85
N ARG A 122 4.77 -10.42 4.93
CA ARG A 122 4.22 -11.42 4.00
C ARG A 122 4.29 -10.90 2.56
N THR A 123 4.65 -11.79 1.64
CA THR A 123 4.54 -11.50 0.20
C THR A 123 3.11 -11.77 -0.23
N ALA A 124 2.44 -10.77 -0.78
CA ALA A 124 1.11 -10.94 -1.36
C ALA A 124 0.78 -9.81 -2.35
N ASP A 125 0.07 -10.14 -3.43
CA ASP A 125 -0.66 -9.14 -4.20
C ASP A 125 -1.93 -8.74 -3.43
N PHE A 126 -1.92 -7.55 -2.82
CA PHE A 126 -3.08 -7.03 -2.10
C PHE A 126 -4.31 -6.86 -3.02
N MET A 127 -4.09 -6.65 -4.31
CA MET A 127 -5.17 -6.54 -5.30
C MET A 127 -5.75 -7.90 -5.68
N HIS A 128 -5.10 -9.02 -5.36
CA HIS A 128 -5.62 -10.37 -5.61
C HIS A 128 -6.44 -10.87 -4.41
N ASP A 129 -7.73 -11.15 -4.62
CA ASP A 129 -8.68 -11.43 -3.53
C ASP A 129 -8.31 -12.65 -2.69
N ALA A 130 -7.89 -13.75 -3.32
CA ALA A 130 -7.49 -14.96 -2.60
C ALA A 130 -6.21 -14.78 -1.78
N GLU A 131 -5.25 -13.98 -2.27
CA GLU A 131 -3.99 -13.72 -1.55
C GLU A 131 -4.24 -12.77 -0.38
N ARG A 132 -5.03 -11.72 -0.62
CA ARG A 132 -5.47 -10.81 0.45
C ARG A 132 -6.23 -11.57 1.53
N GLN A 133 -7.20 -12.41 1.19
CA GLN A 133 -7.93 -13.23 2.16
C GLN A 133 -6.98 -14.14 2.94
N LEU A 134 -6.05 -14.82 2.26
CA LEU A 134 -5.13 -15.74 2.91
C LEU A 134 -4.17 -15.03 3.86
N HIS A 135 -3.66 -13.85 3.51
CA HIS A 135 -2.57 -13.20 4.23
C HIS A 135 -3.02 -12.09 5.18
N VAL A 136 -4.06 -11.34 4.85
CA VAL A 136 -4.59 -10.22 5.65
C VAL A 136 -5.68 -10.72 6.59
N ASP A 137 -6.70 -11.38 6.04
CA ASP A 137 -7.93 -11.66 6.79
C ASP A 137 -7.75 -12.79 7.81
N THR A 138 -6.66 -13.56 7.72
CA THR A 138 -6.27 -14.59 8.71
C THR A 138 -5.32 -14.08 9.79
N PHE A 139 -4.83 -12.84 9.68
CA PHE A 139 -3.82 -12.32 10.62
C PHE A 139 -4.42 -11.98 11.99
N THR A 140 -5.66 -11.48 11.99
CA THR A 140 -6.49 -11.22 13.18
C THR A 140 -7.71 -12.13 13.16
N ALA A 141 -8.33 -12.35 14.32
CA ALA A 141 -9.45 -13.28 14.45
C ALA A 141 -10.70 -12.84 13.66
N ASP A 142 -10.89 -11.54 13.48
CA ASP A 142 -12.02 -10.93 12.78
C ASP A 142 -11.63 -10.29 11.43
N GLY A 143 -10.36 -10.44 11.00
CA GLY A 143 -9.82 -9.84 9.78
C GLY A 143 -9.75 -8.30 9.83
N ARG A 144 -9.92 -7.67 11.00
CA ARG A 144 -9.83 -6.22 11.19
C ARG A 144 -8.54 -5.82 11.91
N PHE A 145 -8.14 -4.58 11.68
CA PHE A 145 -6.97 -3.93 12.24
C PHE A 145 -7.37 -2.66 12.98
N ASP A 146 -6.64 -2.31 14.03
CA ASP A 146 -6.82 -1.02 14.70
C ASP A 146 -6.36 0.13 13.79
N ILE A 147 -5.26 -0.06 13.06
CA ILE A 147 -4.77 0.92 12.11
C ILE A 147 -4.20 0.27 10.84
N SER A 148 -4.54 0.84 9.68
CA SER A 148 -3.89 0.54 8.41
C SER A 148 -3.07 1.71 7.91
N PHE A 149 -1.97 1.42 7.23
CA PHE A 149 -1.05 2.38 6.63
C PHE A 149 -1.04 2.20 5.11
N CYS A 150 -1.10 3.32 4.39
CA CYS A 150 -1.03 3.39 2.93
C CYS A 150 -0.05 4.48 2.52
N PHE A 151 1.25 4.22 2.70
CA PHE A 151 2.31 5.17 2.34
C PHE A 151 2.79 4.96 0.92
N ALA A 152 2.55 5.93 0.04
CA ALA A 152 3.07 5.93 -1.32
C ALA A 152 2.77 4.65 -2.13
N VAL A 153 1.59 4.07 -1.94
CA VAL A 153 1.12 2.88 -2.66
C VAL A 153 0.01 3.21 -3.67
N THR A 154 -0.85 4.19 -3.36
CA THR A 154 -2.05 4.54 -4.14
C THR A 154 -1.80 4.76 -5.63
N MET A 155 -0.72 5.46 -6.00
CA MET A 155 -0.37 5.67 -7.41
C MET A 155 -0.06 4.37 -8.16
N TRP A 156 0.64 3.43 -7.54
CA TRP A 156 1.01 2.18 -8.21
C TRP A 156 -0.22 1.31 -8.43
N VAL A 157 -1.13 1.27 -7.45
CA VAL A 157 -2.44 0.64 -7.62
C VAL A 157 -3.19 1.29 -8.78
N HIS A 158 -3.28 2.62 -8.79
CA HIS A 158 -4.06 3.35 -9.77
C HIS A 158 -3.49 3.21 -11.20
N LEU A 159 -2.16 3.26 -11.36
CA LEU A 159 -1.50 3.09 -12.66
C LEU A 159 -1.67 1.67 -13.23
N ASN A 160 -1.72 0.65 -12.38
CA ASN A 160 -1.85 -0.74 -12.83
C ASN A 160 -3.32 -1.18 -12.99
N HIS A 161 -4.24 -0.65 -12.17
CA HIS A 161 -5.62 -1.15 -12.09
C HIS A 161 -6.70 -0.10 -12.42
N GLY A 162 -6.32 1.13 -12.77
CA GLY A 162 -7.25 2.20 -13.14
C GLY A 162 -8.05 2.76 -11.96
N ASP A 163 -8.99 3.65 -12.25
CA ASP A 163 -9.79 4.31 -11.22
C ASP A 163 -10.61 3.28 -10.39
N GLU A 164 -11.16 2.24 -11.02
CA GLU A 164 -11.89 1.18 -10.31
C GLU A 164 -10.98 0.35 -9.41
N GLY A 165 -9.76 0.06 -9.85
CA GLY A 165 -8.77 -0.60 -9.02
C GLY A 165 -8.40 0.20 -7.78
N LEU A 166 -8.20 1.52 -7.92
CA LEU A 166 -7.93 2.39 -6.78
C LEU A 166 -9.13 2.46 -5.83
N ARG A 167 -10.35 2.58 -6.35
CA ARG A 167 -11.57 2.55 -5.52
C ARG A 167 -11.72 1.24 -4.77
N ARG A 168 -11.52 0.10 -5.44
CA ARG A 168 -11.55 -1.23 -4.81
C ARG A 168 -10.50 -1.33 -3.71
N PHE A 169 -9.27 -0.92 -3.98
CA PHE A 169 -8.18 -0.90 -3.00
C PHE A 169 -8.56 -0.12 -1.75
N LEU A 170 -9.05 1.12 -1.91
CA LEU A 170 -9.44 1.98 -0.79
C LEU A 170 -10.56 1.32 0.02
N ARG A 171 -11.63 0.82 -0.62
CA ARG A 171 -12.70 0.08 0.07
C ARG A 171 -12.18 -1.13 0.83
N CYS A 172 -11.30 -1.93 0.22
CA CYS A 172 -10.76 -3.13 0.87
C CYS A 172 -9.95 -2.80 2.13
N VAL A 173 -9.14 -1.73 2.11
CA VAL A 173 -8.34 -1.32 3.27
C VAL A 173 -9.23 -0.70 4.34
N THR A 174 -10.13 0.23 3.98
CA THR A 174 -10.99 0.93 4.96
C THR A 174 -11.98 -0.01 5.63
N SER A 175 -12.50 -1.01 4.91
CA SER A 175 -13.42 -2.01 5.50
C SER A 175 -12.75 -2.91 6.54
N ARG A 176 -11.42 -2.90 6.63
CA ARG A 176 -10.61 -3.74 7.50
C ARG A 176 -9.92 -2.97 8.61
N CYS A 177 -10.16 -1.67 8.78
CA CYS A 177 -9.53 -0.93 9.86
C CYS A 177 -10.44 0.06 10.59
N ASP A 178 -10.08 0.36 11.84
CA ASP A 178 -10.71 1.42 12.61
C ASP A 178 -10.09 2.79 12.25
N TYR A 179 -8.79 2.82 11.96
CA TYR A 179 -8.05 4.00 11.51
C TYR A 179 -7.28 3.73 10.22
N LEU A 180 -7.19 4.73 9.35
CA LEU A 180 -6.39 4.66 8.12
C LEU A 180 -5.47 5.88 8.04
N LEU A 181 -4.17 5.67 7.89
CA LEU A 181 -3.20 6.74 7.64
C LEU A 181 -2.66 6.64 6.21
N VAL A 182 -2.92 7.67 5.39
CA VAL A 182 -2.63 7.66 3.95
C VAL A 182 -1.62 8.75 3.59
N GLU A 183 -0.64 8.40 2.75
CA GLU A 183 0.18 9.34 1.98
C GLU A 183 -0.02 9.08 0.47
N PRO A 184 -0.97 9.77 -0.20
CA PRO A 184 -1.16 9.62 -1.63
C PRO A 184 -0.10 10.38 -2.44
N GLN A 185 0.31 9.83 -3.59
CA GLN A 185 1.26 10.52 -4.47
C GLN A 185 0.58 11.54 -5.39
N THR A 186 1.28 12.64 -5.66
CA THR A 186 0.81 13.71 -6.56
C THR A 186 0.76 13.26 -8.02
N TRP A 187 -0.06 13.93 -8.84
CA TRP A 187 -0.10 13.68 -10.29
C TRP A 187 1.25 13.90 -11.00
N LYS A 188 2.14 14.72 -10.44
CA LYS A 188 3.53 14.87 -10.92
C LYS A 188 4.27 13.52 -10.85
N CYS A 189 4.04 12.71 -9.82
CA CYS A 189 4.61 11.37 -9.71
C CYS A 189 4.08 10.44 -10.82
N TYR A 190 2.77 10.46 -11.10
CA TYR A 190 2.14 9.67 -12.18
C TYR A 190 2.80 9.97 -13.53
N ARG A 191 2.86 11.25 -13.92
CA ARG A 191 3.50 11.67 -15.19
C ARG A 191 4.95 11.21 -15.29
N ASN A 192 5.69 11.27 -14.19
CA ASN A 192 7.08 10.83 -14.16
C ASN A 192 7.22 9.31 -14.33
N ALA A 193 6.40 8.52 -13.63
CA ALA A 193 6.39 7.07 -13.73
C ALA A 193 6.02 6.62 -15.15
N SER A 194 4.91 7.11 -15.69
CA SER A 194 4.44 6.74 -17.04
C SER A 194 5.41 7.17 -18.13
N ARG A 195 6.04 8.35 -18.01
CA ARG A 195 7.09 8.78 -18.94
C ARG A 195 8.31 7.84 -18.91
N ARG A 196 8.73 7.37 -17.74
CA ARG A 196 9.85 6.43 -17.60
C ARG A 196 9.50 5.07 -18.21
N MET A 197 8.31 4.55 -17.95
CA MET A 197 7.83 3.28 -18.52
C MET A 197 7.75 3.31 -20.05
N ARG A 198 7.15 4.38 -20.63
CA ARG A 198 7.09 4.55 -22.10
C ARG A 198 8.47 4.59 -22.74
N ARG A 199 9.43 5.30 -22.15
CA ARG A 199 10.82 5.36 -22.66
C ARG A 199 11.50 3.99 -22.69
N GLN A 200 11.18 3.12 -21.72
CA GLN A 200 11.76 1.78 -21.65
C GLN A 200 10.99 0.74 -22.46
N LYS A 201 9.93 1.13 -23.19
CA LYS A 201 9.04 0.22 -23.94
C LYS A 201 8.47 -0.92 -23.07
N LYS A 202 8.37 -0.71 -21.76
CA LYS A 202 7.74 -1.62 -20.80
C LYS A 202 6.28 -1.17 -20.67
N GLY A 203 5.38 -1.66 -21.52
CA GLY A 203 3.98 -1.23 -21.54
C GLY A 203 3.09 -2.14 -20.69
N LEU A 204 2.80 -1.74 -19.46
CA LEU A 204 1.86 -2.45 -18.56
C LEU A 204 1.00 -1.51 -17.69
N PHE A 205 1.13 -0.20 -17.81
CA PHE A 205 0.22 0.74 -17.14
C PHE A 205 -1.02 1.02 -17.97
N GLN A 206 -2.11 1.31 -17.27
CA GLN A 206 -3.21 2.07 -17.80
C GLN A 206 -2.68 3.36 -18.43
N ASN A 207 -3.28 3.76 -19.55
CA ASN A 207 -2.97 5.03 -20.14
C ASN A 207 -3.43 6.15 -19.20
N ILE A 208 -2.49 6.97 -18.72
CA ILE A 208 -2.77 8.02 -17.74
C ILE A 208 -3.74 9.09 -18.24
N ASP A 209 -3.86 9.21 -19.57
CA ASP A 209 -4.80 10.14 -20.19
C ASP A 209 -6.24 9.63 -20.14
N ASP A 210 -6.46 8.34 -19.86
CA ASP A 210 -7.79 7.74 -19.75
C ASP A 210 -8.29 7.69 -18.29
N LEU A 211 -7.41 7.97 -17.31
CA LEU A 211 -7.75 8.01 -15.89
C LEU A 211 -8.64 9.22 -15.57
N GLN A 212 -9.71 8.99 -14.83
CA GLN A 212 -10.71 10.02 -14.51
C GLN A 212 -10.24 10.92 -13.37
N TRP A 213 -9.51 10.39 -12.39
CA TRP A 213 -9.04 11.15 -11.23
C TRP A 213 -7.79 12.01 -11.51
N LYS A 214 -7.35 12.12 -12.77
CA LYS A 214 -6.11 12.80 -13.18
C LYS A 214 -6.02 14.29 -12.85
N SER A 215 -7.15 15.00 -12.75
CA SER A 215 -7.19 16.46 -12.55
C SER A 215 -6.94 16.86 -11.09
N ASN A 216 -7.40 16.06 -10.13
CA ASN A 216 -7.20 16.29 -8.70
C ASN A 216 -7.13 14.96 -7.93
N VAL A 217 -6.10 14.15 -8.21
CA VAL A 217 -6.01 12.80 -7.63
C VAL A 217 -5.97 12.79 -6.10
N LEU A 218 -5.36 13.81 -5.49
CA LEU A 218 -5.30 13.92 -4.02
C LEU A 218 -6.69 14.18 -3.44
N GLY A 219 -7.42 15.17 -3.98
CA GLY A 219 -8.78 15.47 -3.54
C GLY A 219 -9.75 14.34 -3.85
N LYS A 220 -9.59 13.63 -4.97
CA LYS A 220 -10.46 12.48 -5.30
C LYS A 220 -10.27 11.29 -4.37
N ILE A 221 -9.04 11.02 -3.92
CA ILE A 221 -8.78 10.01 -2.90
C ILE A 221 -9.43 10.43 -1.56
N ASP A 222 -9.25 11.69 -1.15
CA ASP A 222 -9.85 12.23 0.08
C ASP A 222 -11.38 12.17 0.03
N GLU A 223 -12.00 12.72 -1.03
CA GLU A 223 -13.44 12.66 -1.27
C GLU A 223 -13.99 11.24 -1.21
N PHE A 224 -13.32 10.28 -1.85
CA PHE A 224 -13.79 8.88 -1.86
C PHE A 224 -13.66 8.23 -0.48
N ILE A 225 -12.57 8.45 0.25
CA ILE A 225 -12.43 7.93 1.62
C ILE A 225 -13.53 8.48 2.53
N LEU A 226 -13.89 9.75 2.37
CA LEU A 226 -14.91 10.41 3.19
C LEU A 226 -16.35 10.01 2.81
N ASN A 227 -16.65 9.98 1.51
CA ASN A 227 -18.03 9.85 1.04
C ASN A 227 -18.43 8.41 0.69
N ASP A 228 -17.47 7.56 0.29
CA ASP A 228 -17.73 6.21 -0.22
C ASP A 228 -17.18 5.09 0.69
N CYS A 229 -16.37 5.44 1.69
CA CYS A 229 -15.74 4.49 2.63
C CYS A 229 -16.14 4.72 4.10
N ASP A 230 -17.13 5.59 4.36
CA ASP A 230 -17.66 5.90 5.69
C ASP A 230 -16.57 6.26 6.72
N MET A 231 -15.56 7.03 6.30
CA MET A 231 -14.53 7.53 7.20
C MET A 231 -14.65 9.04 7.44
N THR A 232 -14.06 9.50 8.53
CA THR A 232 -13.94 10.90 8.89
C THR A 232 -12.48 11.25 9.11
N VAL A 233 -12.10 12.50 8.85
CA VAL A 233 -10.73 12.96 9.16
C VAL A 233 -10.55 13.12 10.66
N VAL A 234 -9.50 12.51 11.20
CA VAL A 234 -9.03 12.74 12.56
C VAL A 234 -8.02 13.88 12.57
N GLN A 235 -7.03 13.83 11.67
CA GLN A 235 -5.97 14.83 11.62
C GLN A 235 -5.29 14.90 10.25
N TYR A 236 -5.04 16.13 9.81
CA TYR A 236 -4.08 16.43 8.74
C TYR A 236 -2.72 16.74 9.37
N PHE A 237 -1.67 16.00 8.99
CA PHE A 237 -0.31 16.18 9.53
C PHE A 237 0.56 17.11 8.68
N GLY A 238 0.00 17.70 7.63
CA GLY A 238 0.72 18.53 6.68
C GLY A 238 1.22 17.75 5.47
N VAL A 239 2.23 18.32 4.81
CA VAL A 239 2.70 17.88 3.50
C VAL A 239 4.21 17.63 3.56
N THR A 240 4.67 16.49 3.03
CA THR A 240 6.10 16.17 2.93
C THR A 240 6.85 17.14 2.01
N GLU A 241 8.18 17.15 2.09
CA GLU A 241 9.03 17.94 1.20
C GLU A 241 8.86 17.61 -0.30
N TRP A 242 8.34 16.41 -0.61
CA TRP A 242 7.98 16.00 -1.98
C TRP A 242 6.51 16.22 -2.33
N GLY A 243 5.80 17.04 -1.55
CA GLY A 243 4.46 17.54 -1.87
C GLY A 243 3.33 16.56 -1.63
N ARG A 244 3.50 15.56 -0.75
CA ARG A 244 2.44 14.57 -0.46
C ARG A 244 1.82 14.80 0.91
N PRO A 245 0.49 14.94 1.00
CA PRO A 245 -0.19 15.12 2.28
C PRO A 245 -0.18 13.82 3.10
N LEU A 246 -0.19 13.95 4.43
CA LEU A 246 -0.46 12.85 5.35
C LEU A 246 -1.76 13.12 6.11
N THR A 247 -2.71 12.20 5.99
CA THR A 247 -4.03 12.32 6.63
C THR A 247 -4.37 11.04 7.37
N LEU A 248 -4.76 11.17 8.64
CA LEU A 248 -5.36 10.09 9.44
C LEU A 248 -6.88 10.21 9.38
N TYR A 249 -7.52 9.12 9.00
CA TYR A 249 -8.96 8.93 8.98
C TYR A 249 -9.37 7.90 10.02
N ARG A 250 -10.64 7.94 10.40
CA ARG A 250 -11.27 6.97 11.30
C ARG A 250 -12.61 6.52 10.72
N ALA A 251 -12.88 5.23 10.76
CA ALA A 251 -14.18 4.68 10.40
C ALA A 251 -15.27 5.26 11.31
N ALA A 252 -16.41 5.62 10.73
CA ALA A 252 -17.60 5.88 11.52
C ALA A 252 -17.93 4.62 12.32
N LYS A 253 -18.06 4.73 13.65
CA LYS A 253 -18.52 3.59 14.44
C LYS A 253 -19.92 3.22 13.95
N SER A 254 -20.15 1.96 13.58
CA SER A 254 -21.50 1.44 13.49
C SER A 254 -22.17 1.68 14.84
N VAL A 255 -23.25 2.46 14.83
CA VAL A 255 -24.10 2.72 16.00
C VAL A 255 -24.63 1.41 16.55
#